data_AF-A0A413YW04-F1
#
_entry.id   AF-A0A413YW04-F1
#
_cell.length_a   1.000
_cell.length_b   1.000
_cell.length_c   1.000
_cell.angle_alpha   90.00
_cell.angle_beta   90.00
_cell.angle_gamma   90.00
#
_symmetry.space_group_name_H-M   'P 1'
#
loop_
_entity.id
_entity.type
_entity.pdbx_description
1 polymer ?
#
loop_
_entity_poly.entity_id
_entity_poly.type
_entity_poly.pdbx_seq_one_letter_code
_entity_poly.pdbx_strand_id
1 'polypeptide(L)'
;MEGTVKNFDKSKEANLSQVKKNEKTCLISEYDSHFKPDELVYDDFISRREFINRTGVYVSALYYNIVYDKFKESGSSIDKFVETFSSNPMIQEVNLSGTFKYIVDDDTVNGLGTYDDTHEPNIWEIVNSIDMEMFHKWLESGRSIVEIMKIFKDYDKDVSRILDEIKSTSSDIGDIVESYHKALTSLD
;
A
#
# COMPACT_ATOMS: atom_id res chain seq x y z
N MET A 1 -14.40 -19.13 67.17
CA MET A 1 -14.81 -17.91 66.44
C MET A 1 -15.13 -18.34 65.02
N GLU A 2 -16.41 -18.64 64.77
CA GLU A 2 -16.92 -18.96 63.44
C GLU A 2 -17.35 -17.66 62.77
N GLY A 3 -16.71 -17.32 61.64
CA GLY A 3 -17.03 -16.13 60.84
C GLY A 3 -18.00 -16.49 59.72
N THR A 4 -19.22 -15.97 59.78
CA THR A 4 -20.28 -16.15 58.80
C THR A 4 -19.97 -15.42 57.49
N VAL A 5 -20.07 -16.14 56.36
CA VAL A 5 -19.97 -15.61 55.00
C VAL A 5 -21.18 -14.73 54.69
N LYS A 6 -20.95 -13.47 54.30
CA LYS A 6 -22.00 -12.60 53.76
C LYS A 6 -22.15 -12.86 52.27
N ASN A 7 -23.33 -13.34 51.87
CA ASN A 7 -23.74 -13.50 50.47
C ASN A 7 -23.72 -12.14 49.76
N PHE A 8 -22.94 -12.04 48.68
CA PHE A 8 -22.98 -10.93 47.74
C PHE A 8 -24.24 -11.07 46.88
N ASP A 9 -25.09 -10.05 46.92
CA ASP A 9 -26.32 -9.94 46.15
C ASP A 9 -26.00 -9.74 44.65
N LYS A 10 -26.35 -10.72 43.82
CA LYS A 10 -26.15 -10.70 42.36
C LYS A 10 -27.19 -9.87 41.59
N SER A 11 -28.05 -9.11 42.26
CA SER A 11 -29.14 -8.36 41.62
C SER A 11 -28.75 -7.02 40.97
N LYS A 12 -27.46 -6.69 40.85
CA LYS A 12 -26.98 -5.44 40.23
C LYS A 12 -26.00 -5.63 39.05
N GLU A 13 -26.16 -6.71 38.29
CA GLU A 13 -25.63 -6.69 36.91
C GLU A 13 -26.54 -5.78 36.08
N ALA A 14 -26.10 -4.53 35.91
CA ALA A 14 -26.69 -3.63 34.94
C ALA A 14 -26.73 -4.34 33.60
N ASN A 15 -27.94 -4.51 33.06
CA ASN A 15 -28.19 -5.20 31.81
C ASN A 15 -27.63 -4.36 30.65
N LEU A 16 -26.34 -4.51 30.38
CA LEU A 16 -25.59 -3.85 29.31
C LEU A 16 -26.02 -4.33 27.90
N SER A 17 -27.00 -5.25 27.80
CA SER A 17 -27.45 -5.80 26.52
C SER A 17 -28.39 -4.90 25.72
N GLN A 18 -28.70 -3.67 26.18
CA GLN A 18 -29.68 -2.79 25.52
C GLN A 18 -29.16 -1.43 25.03
N VAL A 19 -27.85 -1.30 24.75
CA VAL A 19 -27.35 -0.18 23.92
C VAL A 19 -26.41 -0.70 22.83
N LYS A 20 -26.92 -1.58 21.95
CA LYS A 20 -26.39 -1.68 20.59
C LYS A 20 -27.43 -1.04 19.67
N LYS A 21 -27.28 0.26 19.45
CA LYS A 21 -27.85 0.92 18.27
C LYS A 21 -27.44 0.09 17.06
N ASN A 22 -28.34 -0.08 16.08
CA ASN A 22 -28.05 -0.63 14.76
C ASN A 22 -27.03 0.28 14.04
N GLU A 23 -25.76 0.25 14.45
CA GLU A 23 -24.67 0.62 13.58
C GLU A 23 -24.60 -0.46 12.51
N LYS A 24 -24.75 -0.05 11.25
CA LYS A 24 -24.48 -0.93 10.11
C LYS A 24 -23.02 -1.32 10.25
N THR A 25 -22.74 -2.54 10.74
CA THR A 25 -21.38 -3.00 10.99
C THR A 25 -20.58 -2.86 9.70
N CYS A 26 -19.58 -1.98 9.69
CA CYS A 26 -18.68 -1.82 8.57
C CYS A 26 -17.90 -3.12 8.37
N LEU A 27 -17.61 -3.49 7.13
CA LEU A 27 -16.75 -4.63 6.82
C LEU A 27 -15.29 -4.31 7.19
N ILE A 28 -14.87 -3.09 6.87
CA ILE A 28 -13.56 -2.55 7.24
C ILE A 28 -13.77 -1.28 8.09
N SER A 29 -13.33 -1.35 9.34
CA SER A 29 -13.38 -0.23 10.29
C SER A 29 -12.41 0.89 9.90
N GLU A 30 -12.45 2.01 10.63
CA GLU A 30 -11.44 3.06 10.46
C GLU A 30 -10.04 2.52 10.77
N TYR A 31 -9.04 3.03 10.05
CA TYR A 31 -7.64 2.72 10.32
C TYR A 31 -7.14 3.42 11.59
N ASP A 32 -6.06 2.89 12.16
CA ASP A 32 -5.34 3.61 13.20
C ASP A 32 -4.92 4.99 12.70
N SER A 33 -4.94 5.98 13.60
CA SER A 33 -4.62 7.37 13.25
C SER A 33 -3.20 7.58 12.75
N HIS A 34 -2.27 6.68 13.07
CA HIS A 34 -0.87 6.70 12.62
C HIS A 34 -0.66 5.86 11.37
N PHE A 35 -1.63 5.00 11.01
CA PHE A 35 -1.54 4.22 9.80
C PHE A 35 -1.64 5.12 8.57
N LYS A 36 -0.70 4.94 7.64
CA LYS A 36 -0.70 5.64 6.35
C LYS A 36 -1.11 4.67 5.27
N PRO A 37 -2.35 4.74 4.77
CA PRO A 37 -2.81 3.80 3.75
C PRO A 37 -2.02 3.92 2.44
N ASP A 38 -1.50 5.11 2.09
CA ASP A 38 -0.82 5.38 0.81
C ASP A 38 -1.68 4.97 -0.43
N GLU A 39 -2.97 4.75 -0.22
CA GLU A 39 -3.93 4.37 -1.25
C GLU A 39 -4.19 5.52 -2.23
N LEU A 40 -4.64 5.16 -3.43
CA LEU A 40 -5.11 6.14 -4.40
C LEU A 40 -6.40 6.79 -3.90
N VAL A 41 -6.38 8.13 -3.83
CA VAL A 41 -7.52 8.96 -3.48
C VAL A 41 -7.92 9.76 -4.72
N TYR A 42 -9.22 9.79 -5.00
CA TYR A 42 -9.81 10.52 -6.11
C TYR A 42 -10.80 11.54 -5.56
N ASP A 43 -10.66 12.81 -5.94
CA ASP A 43 -11.48 13.90 -5.40
C ASP A 43 -12.97 13.77 -5.80
N ASP A 44 -13.25 13.08 -6.90
CA ASP A 44 -14.59 12.90 -7.47
C ASP A 44 -15.14 11.48 -7.29
N PHE A 45 -14.53 10.67 -6.43
CA PHE A 45 -14.99 9.32 -6.11
C PHE A 45 -14.84 9.02 -4.62
N ILE A 46 -15.46 7.94 -4.15
CA ILE A 46 -15.33 7.49 -2.76
C ILE A 46 -13.99 6.81 -2.52
N SER A 47 -13.61 6.61 -1.26
CA SER A 47 -12.42 5.83 -0.91
C SER A 47 -12.65 4.32 -1.16
N ARG A 48 -11.57 3.54 -1.29
CA ARG A 48 -11.67 2.08 -1.42
C ARG A 48 -12.38 1.45 -0.24
N ARG A 49 -12.05 1.88 0.98
CA ARG A 49 -12.71 1.41 2.20
C ARG A 49 -14.21 1.66 2.17
N GLU A 50 -14.64 2.87 1.80
CA GLU A 50 -16.06 3.21 1.68
C GLU A 50 -16.73 2.40 0.56
N PHE A 51 -16.04 2.22 -0.57
CA PHE A 51 -16.53 1.38 -1.66
C PHE A 51 -16.78 -0.06 -1.23
N ILE A 52 -15.84 -0.70 -0.52
CA ILE A 52 -15.99 -2.07 0.00
C ILE A 52 -17.16 -2.12 0.99
N ASN A 53 -17.22 -1.18 1.94
CA ASN A 53 -18.30 -1.11 2.93
C ASN A 53 -19.70 -0.91 2.32
N ARG A 54 -19.79 -0.21 1.19
CA ARG A 54 -21.07 0.01 0.49
C ARG A 54 -21.46 -1.13 -0.43
N THR A 55 -20.51 -1.75 -1.12
CA THR A 55 -20.77 -2.80 -2.13
C THR A 55 -20.79 -4.21 -1.54
N GLY A 56 -20.08 -4.44 -0.44
CA GLY A 56 -19.80 -5.79 0.05
C GLY A 56 -18.80 -6.57 -0.80
N VAL A 57 -18.10 -5.91 -1.74
CA VAL A 57 -17.16 -6.55 -2.65
C VAL A 57 -15.75 -6.14 -2.24
N TYR A 58 -14.91 -7.11 -1.85
CA TYR A 58 -13.51 -6.83 -1.56
C TYR A 58 -12.77 -6.46 -2.85
N VAL A 59 -12.03 -5.36 -2.81
CA VAL A 59 -11.17 -4.91 -3.92
C VAL A 59 -9.79 -4.61 -3.33
N SER A 60 -8.73 -5.10 -3.97
CA SER A 60 -7.37 -4.82 -3.49
C SER A 60 -6.96 -3.37 -3.74
N ALA A 61 -6.03 -2.87 -2.93
CA ALA A 61 -5.48 -1.52 -3.10
C ALA A 61 -4.95 -1.29 -4.53
N LEU A 62 -4.26 -2.28 -5.11
CA LEU A 62 -3.75 -2.22 -6.49
C LEU A 62 -4.83 -2.20 -7.57
N TYR A 63 -5.94 -2.92 -7.36
CA TYR A 63 -7.00 -3.01 -8.37
C TYR A 63 -7.95 -1.81 -8.35
N TYR A 64 -7.91 -0.99 -7.29
CA TYR A 64 -8.90 0.07 -7.10
C TYR A 64 -8.87 1.14 -8.22
N ASN A 65 -7.71 1.38 -8.83
CA ASN A 65 -7.63 2.26 -10.00
C ASN A 65 -8.51 1.79 -11.17
N ILE A 66 -8.60 0.47 -11.38
CA ILE A 66 -9.45 -0.11 -12.43
C ILE A 66 -10.94 0.06 -12.08
N VAL A 67 -11.29 0.05 -10.80
CA VAL A 67 -12.66 0.36 -10.36
C VAL A 67 -13.00 1.81 -10.65
N TYR A 68 -12.08 2.73 -10.37
CA TYR A 68 -12.24 4.14 -10.70
C TYR A 68 -12.37 4.38 -12.22
N ASP A 69 -11.51 3.77 -13.03
CA ASP A 69 -11.60 3.88 -14.50
C ASP A 69 -12.98 3.42 -15.01
N LYS A 70 -13.49 2.29 -14.51
CA LYS A 70 -14.84 1.80 -14.84
C LYS A 70 -15.94 2.75 -14.38
N PHE A 71 -15.78 3.40 -13.23
CA PHE A 71 -16.71 4.44 -12.79
C PHE A 71 -16.75 5.60 -13.79
N LYS A 72 -15.57 6.11 -14.21
CA LYS A 72 -15.47 7.19 -15.19
C LYS A 72 -16.09 6.80 -16.54
N GLU A 73 -15.84 5.59 -17.00
CA GLU A 73 -16.43 5.05 -18.24
C GLU A 73 -17.95 4.88 -18.16
N SER A 74 -18.49 4.58 -16.97
CA SER A 74 -19.92 4.33 -16.79
C SER A 74 -20.81 5.57 -16.99
N GLY A 75 -20.25 6.78 -16.83
CA GLY A 75 -20.99 8.05 -16.83
C GLY A 75 -22.09 8.14 -15.76
N SER A 76 -22.11 7.24 -14.77
CA SER A 76 -23.11 7.19 -13.72
C SER A 76 -22.74 8.08 -12.53
N SER A 77 -23.72 8.41 -11.68
CA SER A 77 -23.41 8.97 -10.36
C SER A 77 -22.71 7.91 -9.49
N ILE A 78 -21.97 8.36 -8.48
CA ILE A 78 -21.27 7.48 -7.52
C ILE A 78 -22.26 6.48 -6.92
N ASP A 79 -23.41 6.96 -6.43
CA ASP A 79 -24.39 6.10 -5.77
C ASP A 79 -24.94 5.01 -6.69
N LYS A 80 -25.27 5.38 -7.94
CA LYS A 80 -25.77 4.42 -8.94
C LYS A 80 -24.69 3.39 -9.32
N PHE A 81 -23.44 3.84 -9.49
CA PHE A 81 -22.33 2.93 -9.80
C PHE A 81 -22.14 1.91 -8.67
N VAL A 82 -22.10 2.37 -7.43
CA VAL A 82 -21.91 1.53 -6.24
C VAL A 82 -23.07 0.57 -6.02
N GLU A 83 -24.31 1.03 -6.15
CA GLU A 83 -25.52 0.20 -5.97
C GLU A 83 -25.59 -0.95 -6.99
N THR A 84 -25.16 -0.69 -8.22
CA THR A 84 -25.20 -1.69 -9.30
C THR A 84 -23.93 -2.55 -9.38
N PHE A 85 -22.86 -2.18 -8.67
CA PHE A 85 -21.56 -2.85 -8.79
C PHE A 85 -21.59 -4.32 -8.38
N SER A 86 -22.36 -4.67 -7.34
CA SER A 86 -22.51 -6.06 -6.87
C SER A 86 -23.11 -7.00 -7.93
N SER A 87 -23.79 -6.45 -8.94
CA SER A 87 -24.33 -7.22 -10.07
C SER A 87 -23.31 -7.47 -11.20
N ASN A 88 -22.05 -7.07 -11.01
CA ASN A 88 -21.00 -7.28 -11.99
C ASN A 88 -20.74 -8.79 -12.17
N PRO A 89 -20.86 -9.33 -13.40
CA PRO A 89 -20.75 -10.78 -13.66
C PRO A 89 -19.35 -11.35 -13.38
N MET A 90 -18.35 -10.50 -13.16
CA MET A 90 -16.99 -10.91 -12.79
C MET A 90 -16.81 -11.09 -11.27
N ILE A 91 -17.83 -10.80 -10.46
CA ILE A 91 -17.79 -11.04 -9.02
C ILE A 91 -18.06 -12.52 -8.76
N GLN A 92 -17.21 -13.12 -7.93
CA GLN A 92 -17.41 -14.47 -7.42
C GLN A 92 -17.71 -14.40 -5.93
N GLU A 93 -18.80 -15.05 -5.52
CA GLU A 93 -19.14 -15.23 -4.12
C GLU A 93 -18.59 -16.56 -3.64
N VAL A 94 -17.81 -16.53 -2.56
CA VAL A 94 -17.25 -17.71 -1.92
C VAL A 94 -17.72 -17.76 -0.48
N ASN A 95 -18.40 -18.84 -0.11
CA ASN A 95 -18.79 -19.08 1.27
C ASN A 95 -17.56 -19.38 2.12
N LEU A 96 -17.33 -18.57 3.15
CA LEU A 96 -16.33 -18.86 4.17
C LEU A 96 -16.81 -20.05 5.01
N SER A 97 -15.98 -21.08 5.14
CA SER A 97 -16.30 -22.28 5.92
C SER A 97 -15.20 -22.55 6.96
N GLY A 98 -15.62 -23.05 8.13
CA GLY A 98 -14.73 -23.28 9.26
C GLY A 98 -14.43 -22.02 10.07
N THR A 99 -13.41 -22.11 10.92
CA THR A 99 -12.95 -21.01 11.78
C THR A 99 -11.55 -20.61 11.35
N PHE A 100 -11.37 -19.34 11.01
CA PHE A 100 -10.04 -18.78 10.77
C PHE A 100 -9.29 -18.66 12.09
N LYS A 101 -8.06 -19.17 12.16
CA LYS A 101 -7.20 -19.13 13.34
C LYS A 101 -5.85 -18.57 12.92
N TYR A 102 -5.34 -17.60 13.67
CA TYR A 102 -4.05 -16.96 13.42
C TYR A 102 -3.28 -16.79 14.74
N ILE A 103 -1.99 -16.51 14.63
CA ILE A 103 -1.13 -16.24 15.78
C ILE A 103 -1.31 -14.77 16.16
N VAL A 104 -1.62 -14.49 17.43
CA VAL A 104 -1.91 -13.13 17.88
C VAL A 104 -0.70 -12.21 17.77
N ASP A 105 0.52 -12.73 17.82
CA ASP A 105 1.76 -11.94 17.66
C ASP A 105 2.21 -11.82 16.19
N ASP A 106 1.41 -12.28 15.22
CA ASP A 106 1.67 -12.10 13.79
C ASP A 106 1.03 -10.79 13.33
N ASP A 107 1.81 -9.71 13.37
CA ASP A 107 1.37 -8.33 13.12
C ASP A 107 0.70 -8.12 11.76
N THR A 108 1.11 -8.92 10.76
CA THR A 108 0.53 -8.91 9.41
C THR A 108 -0.93 -9.37 9.41
N VAL A 109 -1.27 -10.33 10.27
CA VAL A 109 -2.57 -11.02 10.27
C VAL A 109 -3.47 -10.50 11.40
N ASN A 110 -2.90 -10.15 12.55
CA ASN A 110 -3.64 -9.55 13.67
C ASN A 110 -4.06 -8.08 13.39
N GLY A 111 -3.57 -7.48 12.30
CA GLY A 111 -3.87 -6.10 11.91
C GLY A 111 -3.25 -5.00 12.77
N LEU A 112 -2.30 -5.34 13.64
CA LEU A 112 -1.55 -4.41 14.46
C LEU A 112 -0.81 -3.42 13.55
N GLY A 113 -0.92 -2.13 13.88
CA GLY A 113 -0.38 -1.04 13.06
C GLY A 113 -1.24 -0.66 11.86
N THR A 114 -2.22 -1.48 11.44
CA THR A 114 -3.28 -1.07 10.50
C THR A 114 -4.51 -0.54 11.24
N TYR A 115 -4.89 -1.21 12.33
CA TYR A 115 -5.98 -0.83 13.21
C TYR A 115 -5.45 -0.58 14.63
N ASP A 116 -6.30 -0.02 15.50
CA ASP A 116 -5.98 0.24 16.92
C ASP A 116 -5.61 -1.06 17.66
N ASP A 117 -4.66 -1.00 18.58
CA ASP A 117 -4.13 -2.16 19.32
C ASP A 117 -5.19 -2.92 20.15
N THR A 118 -6.34 -2.30 20.42
CA THR A 118 -7.47 -2.93 21.13
C THR A 118 -8.53 -3.49 20.19
N HIS A 119 -8.35 -3.33 18.88
CA HIS A 119 -9.29 -3.79 17.86
C HIS A 119 -9.09 -5.27 17.55
N GLU A 120 -10.16 -6.06 17.67
CA GLU A 120 -10.17 -7.46 17.22
C GLU A 120 -10.58 -7.51 15.74
N PRO A 121 -9.65 -7.76 14.80
CA PRO A 121 -9.98 -7.69 13.38
C PRO A 121 -10.91 -8.82 12.96
N ASN A 122 -11.91 -8.47 12.17
CA ASN A 122 -12.73 -9.45 11.48
C ASN A 122 -12.04 -9.95 10.19
N ILE A 123 -12.56 -10.99 9.53
CA ILE A 123 -11.90 -11.60 8.36
C ILE A 123 -11.63 -10.61 7.21
N TRP A 124 -12.50 -9.62 7.00
CA TRP A 124 -12.32 -8.58 5.98
C TRP A 124 -11.14 -7.68 6.32
N GLU A 125 -11.00 -7.37 7.61
CA GLU A 125 -9.94 -6.52 8.13
C GLU A 125 -8.60 -7.23 8.09
N ILE A 126 -8.57 -8.53 8.39
CA ILE A 126 -7.36 -9.38 8.24
C ILE A 126 -6.91 -9.41 6.79
N VAL A 127 -7.82 -9.68 5.84
CA VAL A 127 -7.50 -9.68 4.41
C VAL A 127 -7.03 -8.28 3.98
N ASN A 128 -7.65 -7.22 4.50
CA ASN A 128 -7.24 -5.86 4.24
C ASN A 128 -5.83 -5.54 4.76
N SER A 129 -5.49 -5.94 5.99
CA SER A 129 -4.15 -5.73 6.54
C SER A 129 -3.07 -6.38 5.68
N ILE A 130 -3.31 -7.64 5.27
CA ILE A 130 -2.38 -8.37 4.39
C ILE A 130 -2.21 -7.65 3.04
N ASP A 131 -3.32 -7.24 2.42
CA ASP A 131 -3.30 -6.51 1.15
C ASP A 131 -2.58 -5.17 1.26
N MET A 132 -2.82 -4.42 2.34
CA MET A 132 -2.16 -3.15 2.60
C MET A 132 -0.65 -3.32 2.81
N GLU A 133 -0.23 -4.33 3.57
CA GLU A 133 1.19 -4.63 3.75
C GLU A 133 1.87 -5.00 2.41
N MET A 134 1.22 -5.84 1.61
CA MET A 134 1.71 -6.19 0.27
C MET A 134 1.80 -4.95 -0.64
N PHE A 135 0.81 -4.07 -0.57
CA PHE A 135 0.78 -2.84 -1.34
C PHE A 135 1.90 -1.88 -0.94
N HIS A 136 2.16 -1.70 0.35
CA HIS A 136 3.27 -0.88 0.85
C HIS A 136 4.62 -1.43 0.42
N LYS A 137 4.83 -2.75 0.53
CA LYS A 137 6.04 -3.41 0.03
C LYS A 137 6.24 -3.21 -1.48
N TRP A 138 5.16 -3.25 -2.26
CA TRP A 138 5.20 -2.98 -3.69
C TRP A 138 5.58 -1.53 -3.99
N LEU A 139 4.98 -0.56 -3.29
CA LEU A 139 5.32 0.86 -3.43
C LEU A 139 6.79 1.14 -3.07
N GLU A 140 7.26 0.60 -1.94
CA GLU A 140 8.65 0.74 -1.49
C GLU A 140 9.64 0.14 -2.50
N SER A 141 9.31 -1.05 -3.04
CA SER A 141 10.10 -1.68 -4.09
C SER A 141 10.18 -0.82 -5.35
N GLY A 142 9.06 -0.22 -5.77
CA GLY A 142 9.01 0.70 -6.90
C GLY A 142 9.86 1.96 -6.69
N ARG A 143 9.78 2.57 -5.49
CA ARG A 143 10.62 3.74 -5.11
C ARG A 143 12.10 3.37 -5.16
N SER A 144 12.47 2.21 -4.63
CA SER A 144 13.84 1.70 -4.63
C SER A 144 14.40 1.52 -6.05
N ILE A 145 13.60 0.98 -6.98
CA ILE A 145 14.01 0.82 -8.39
C ILE A 145 14.30 2.18 -9.04
N VAL A 146 13.45 3.18 -8.81
CA VAL A 146 13.62 4.53 -9.37
C VAL A 146 14.92 5.17 -8.84
N GLU A 147 15.21 5.03 -7.56
CA GLU A 147 16.45 5.52 -6.95
C GLU A 147 17.68 4.83 -7.55
N ILE A 148 17.64 3.50 -7.69
CA ILE A 148 18.71 2.72 -8.32
C ILE A 148 18.94 3.18 -9.77
N MET A 149 17.88 3.37 -10.55
CA MET A 149 17.99 3.85 -11.93
C MET A 149 18.62 5.25 -12.00
N LYS A 150 18.32 6.13 -11.03
CA LYS A 150 18.94 7.45 -10.95
C LYS A 150 20.44 7.35 -10.69
N ILE A 151 20.86 6.49 -9.76
CA ILE A 151 22.28 6.23 -9.47
C ILE A 151 23.02 5.74 -10.72
N PHE A 152 22.44 4.78 -11.46
CA PHE A 152 23.05 4.29 -12.69
C PHE A 152 23.18 5.37 -13.76
N LYS A 153 22.18 6.24 -13.91
CA LYS A 153 22.22 7.36 -14.86
C LYS A 153 23.30 8.37 -14.50
N ASP A 154 23.45 8.69 -13.23
CA ASP A 154 24.48 9.61 -12.75
C ASP A 154 25.88 9.01 -12.96
N TYR A 155 26.04 7.70 -12.68
CA TYR A 155 27.29 6.97 -12.94
C TYR A 155 27.66 6.94 -14.43
N ASP A 156 26.71 6.64 -15.31
CA ASP A 156 26.92 6.62 -16.77
C ASP A 156 27.36 7.99 -17.30
N LYS A 157 26.77 9.07 -16.77
CA LYS A 157 27.17 10.44 -17.09
C LYS A 157 28.61 10.73 -16.65
N ASP A 158 28.99 10.31 -15.45
CA ASP A 158 30.36 10.50 -14.95
C ASP A 158 31.39 9.71 -15.76
N VAL A 159 31.08 8.46 -16.10
CA VAL A 159 31.94 7.63 -16.98
C VAL A 159 32.09 8.27 -18.35
N SER A 160 30.99 8.76 -18.95
CA SER A 160 31.02 9.42 -20.25
C SER A 160 31.92 10.66 -20.23
N ARG A 161 31.80 11.50 -19.18
CA ARG A 161 32.67 12.68 -19.00
C ARG A 161 34.15 12.29 -18.91
N ILE A 162 34.49 11.29 -18.11
CA ILE A 162 35.87 10.82 -17.97
C ILE A 162 36.42 10.31 -19.30
N LEU A 163 35.62 9.56 -20.07
CA LEU A 163 36.03 9.07 -21.39
C LEU A 163 36.28 10.21 -22.37
N ASP A 164 35.47 11.26 -22.36
CA ASP A 164 35.67 12.43 -23.21
C ASP A 164 36.91 13.23 -22.81
N GLU A 165 37.18 13.38 -21.51
CA GLU A 165 38.42 13.99 -20.99
C GLU A 165 39.67 13.20 -21.41
N ILE A 166 39.62 11.86 -21.33
CA ILE A 166 40.71 10.98 -21.78
C ILE A 166 40.95 11.11 -23.30
N LYS A 167 39.88 11.14 -24.10
CA LYS A 167 39.98 11.30 -25.56
C LYS A 167 40.61 12.65 -25.92
N SER A 168 40.16 13.73 -25.27
CA SER A 168 40.72 15.07 -25.48
C SER A 168 42.21 15.10 -25.17
N THR A 169 42.59 14.62 -23.99
CA THR A 169 44.00 14.55 -23.56
C THR A 169 44.85 13.71 -24.50
N SER A 170 44.32 12.59 -25.00
CA SER A 170 45.04 11.72 -25.94
C SER A 170 45.27 12.40 -27.29
N SER A 171 44.30 13.21 -27.76
CA SER A 171 44.46 14.03 -28.97
C SER A 171 45.56 15.07 -28.80
N ASP A 172 45.54 15.80 -27.68
CA ASP A 172 46.55 16.82 -27.37
C ASP A 172 47.96 16.23 -27.35
N ILE A 173 48.13 15.05 -26.74
CA ILE A 173 49.41 14.32 -26.75
C ILE A 173 49.82 13.94 -28.17
N GLY A 174 48.88 13.46 -28.99
CA GLY A 174 49.14 13.14 -30.40
C GLY A 174 49.68 14.32 -31.19
N ASP A 175 49.05 15.49 -31.04
CA ASP A 175 49.47 16.73 -31.70
C ASP A 175 50.87 17.17 -31.26
N ILE A 176 51.17 17.05 -29.95
CA ILE A 176 52.50 17.33 -29.41
C ILE A 176 53.55 16.40 -30.03
N VAL A 177 53.29 15.10 -30.04
CA VAL A 177 54.23 14.09 -30.60
C VAL A 177 54.48 14.34 -32.08
N GLU A 178 53.44 14.65 -32.87
CA GLU A 178 53.59 14.95 -34.29
C GLU A 178 54.41 16.23 -34.53
N SER A 179 54.21 17.27 -33.72
CA SER A 179 54.98 18.51 -33.76
C SER A 179 56.47 18.27 -33.50
N TYR A 180 56.80 17.50 -32.44
CA TYR A 180 58.18 17.12 -32.15
C TYR A 180 58.81 16.29 -33.27
N HIS A 181 58.06 15.33 -33.84
CA HIS A 181 58.57 14.52 -34.94
C HIS A 181 58.93 15.37 -36.16
N LYS A 182 58.07 16.31 -36.56
CA LYS A 182 58.34 17.26 -37.66
C LYS A 182 59.55 18.15 -37.39
N ALA A 183 59.71 18.63 -36.17
CA ALA A 183 60.86 19.46 -35.80
C ALA A 183 62.18 18.69 -35.96
N LEU A 184 62.22 17.44 -35.49
CA LEU A 184 63.42 16.59 -35.59
C LEU A 184 63.77 16.23 -37.03
N THR A 185 62.79 15.91 -37.88
CA THR A 185 63.05 15.56 -39.29
C THR A 185 63.40 16.76 -40.17
N SER A 186 63.17 17.99 -39.70
CA SER A 186 63.57 19.22 -40.39
C SER A 186 64.99 19.73 -40.06
N LEU A 187 65.67 19.06 -39.13
CA LEU A 187 67.03 19.39 -38.67
C LEU A 187 68.13 18.57 -39.39
N ASP A 188 67.74 17.57 -40.20
CA ASP A 188 68.58 16.81 -41.14
C ASP A 188 68.49 17.39 -42.56
#